data_AF-A0A6B3EYK0-F1
#
_entry.id   AF-A0A6B3EYK0-F1
#
_cell.length_a   1.000
_cell.length_b   1.000
_cell.length_c   1.000
_cell.angle_alpha   90.00
_cell.angle_beta   90.00
_cell.angle_gamma   90.00
#
_symmetry.space_group_name_H-M   'P 1'
#
loop_
_entity.id
_entity.type
_entity.pdbx_description
1 polymer ?
#
loop_
_entity_poly.entity_id
_entity_poly.type
_entity_poly.pdbx_seq_one_letter_code
_entity_poly.pdbx_strand_id
1 'polypeptide(L)'
;ELFFITGADALGQILTWRDAEELFSLAHFIGVTRPGHQLTDAGLPAGGVSLVEVPALAISSTDCRARVARGAPVWYLVPDGVVRYIDKRQLYRGA
;
A
#
# COMPACT_ATOMS: atom_id res chain seq x y z
N GLU A 1 5.50 18.73 -10.14
CA GLU A 1 5.02 18.41 -8.77
C GLU A 1 5.24 16.93 -8.52
N LEU A 2 5.59 16.54 -7.29
CA LEU A 2 5.81 15.15 -6.89
C LEU A 2 4.83 14.78 -5.78
N PHE A 3 4.23 13.60 -5.91
CA PHE A 3 3.28 13.07 -4.94
C PHE A 3 3.76 11.73 -4.39
N PHE A 4 3.82 11.60 -3.07
CA PHE A 4 4.14 10.35 -2.39
C PHE A 4 2.85 9.71 -1.84
N ILE A 5 2.39 8.64 -2.48
CA ILE A 5 1.13 7.98 -2.12
C ILE A 5 1.42 6.77 -1.24
N THR A 6 0.75 6.69 -0.10
CA THR A 6 0.95 5.62 0.87
C THR A 6 -0.30 5.31 1.66
N GLY A 7 -0.36 4.12 2.26
CA GLY A 7 -1.39 3.77 3.21
C GLY A 7 -1.37 4.73 4.41
N ALA A 8 -2.56 5.09 4.86
CA ALA A 8 -2.77 5.89 6.04
C ALA A 8 -1.97 5.40 7.26
N ASP A 9 -1.97 4.09 7.49
CA ASP A 9 -1.25 3.39 8.56
C ASP A 9 0.28 3.60 8.50
N ALA A 10 0.83 3.78 7.30
CA ALA A 10 2.25 4.01 7.11
C ALA A 10 2.67 5.46 7.36
N LEU A 11 1.76 6.45 7.29
CA LEU A 11 2.11 7.87 7.51
C LEU A 11 2.76 8.11 8.87
N GLY A 12 2.28 7.46 9.93
CA GLY A 12 2.89 7.57 11.26
C GLY A 12 4.33 7.05 11.31
N GLN A 13 4.65 6.02 10.51
CA GLN A 13 6.01 5.48 10.43
C GLN A 13 6.94 6.33 9.59
N ILE A 14 6.43 7.13 8.64
CA ILE A 14 7.25 8.00 7.79
C ILE A 14 7.95 9.07 8.62
N LEU A 15 7.33 9.53 9.71
CA LEU A 15 7.96 10.44 10.67
C LEU A 15 9.18 9.83 11.37
N THR A 16 9.33 8.50 11.35
CA THR A 16 10.51 7.79 11.88
C THR A 16 11.56 7.47 10.83
N TRP A 17 11.34 7.86 9.57
CA TRP A 17 12.31 7.62 8.50
C TRP A 17 13.54 8.50 8.68
N ARG A 18 14.64 8.04 8.09
CA ARG A 18 15.86 8.85 7.98
C ARG A 18 15.53 10.13 7.23
N ASP A 19 15.89 11.27 7.81
CA ASP A 19 15.72 12.61 7.24
C ASP A 19 14.25 12.95 6.90
N ALA A 20 13.30 12.52 7.74
CA ALA A 20 11.87 12.70 7.51
C ALA A 20 11.43 14.17 7.29
N GLU A 21 12.13 15.13 7.90
CA GLU A 21 11.87 16.56 7.71
C GLU A 21 12.10 17.02 6.26
N GLU A 22 13.08 16.45 5.57
CA GLU A 22 13.39 16.80 4.18
C GLU A 22 12.33 16.24 3.21
N LEU A 23 11.72 15.11 3.54
CA LEU A 23 10.75 14.42 2.67
C LEU A 23 9.57 15.31 2.27
N PHE A 24 9.05 16.11 3.22
CA PHE A 24 7.92 17.01 2.96
C PHE A 24 8.28 18.24 2.12
N SER A 25 9.59 18.51 1.94
CA SER A 25 10.07 19.50 0.97
C SER A 25 10.22 18.92 -0.44
N LEU A 26 10.39 17.60 -0.55
CA LEU A 26 10.62 16.91 -1.82
C LEU A 26 9.32 16.51 -2.53
N ALA A 27 8.26 16.22 -1.78
CA ALA A 27 6.98 15.78 -2.33
C ALA A 27 5.79 16.13 -1.43
N HIS A 28 4.61 16.23 -2.05
CA HIS A 28 3.33 16.28 -1.34
C HIS A 28 2.87 14.87 -0.99
N PHE A 29 2.53 14.63 0.27
CA PHE A 29 2.15 13.30 0.73
C PHE A 29 0.65 13.07 0.61
N ILE A 30 0.26 11.88 0.17
CA ILE A 30 -1.14 11.45 0.06
C ILE A 30 -1.31 10.17 0.88
N GLY A 31 -2.00 10.29 2.01
CA GLY A 31 -2.41 9.15 2.82
C GLY A 31 -3.74 8.60 2.35
N VAL A 32 -3.78 7.34 1.92
CA VAL A 32 -5.04 6.68 1.53
C VAL A 32 -5.65 5.91 2.70
N THR A 33 -6.90 6.21 3.04
CA THR A 33 -7.67 5.49 4.06
C THR A 33 -8.68 4.55 3.40
N ARG A 34 -9.02 3.47 4.11
CA ARG A 34 -10.14 2.59 3.77
C ARG A 34 -11.33 2.96 4.67
N PRO A 35 -12.58 2.82 4.20
CA PRO A 35 -13.77 2.95 5.03
C PRO A 35 -13.64 2.16 6.34
N GLY A 36 -13.86 2.84 7.48
CA GLY A 36 -13.72 2.26 8.81
C GLY A 36 -12.31 2.32 9.44
N HIS A 37 -11.31 2.85 8.72
CA HIS A 37 -10.00 3.21 9.29
C HIS A 37 -9.86 4.73 9.34
N GLN A 38 -10.16 5.32 10.49
CA GLN A 38 -9.92 6.74 10.71
C GLN A 38 -8.45 6.97 11.04
N LEU A 39 -7.80 7.87 10.32
CA LEU A 39 -6.56 8.46 10.79
C LEU A 39 -6.89 9.54 11.79
N THR A 40 -6.44 9.34 13.03
CA THR A 40 -6.24 10.43 13.97
C THR A 40 -4.97 11.16 13.57
N ASP A 41 -5.07 12.48 13.43
CA ASP A 41 -4.00 13.38 13.01
C ASP A 41 -2.70 13.11 13.79
N ALA A 42 -1.72 12.47 13.12
CA ALA A 42 -0.57 11.83 13.78
C ALA A 42 0.58 12.80 14.10
N GLY A 43 0.29 14.11 14.20
CA GLY A 43 1.33 15.15 14.27
C GLY A 43 2.00 15.43 12.92
N LEU A 44 1.24 15.29 11.82
CA LEU A 44 1.75 15.53 10.48
C LEU A 44 1.94 17.04 10.23
N PRO A 45 2.98 17.44 9.49
CA PRO A 45 3.22 18.85 9.19
C PRO A 45 2.06 19.44 8.38
N ALA A 46 1.56 20.60 8.82
CA ALA A 46 0.45 21.28 8.19
C ALA A 46 0.79 21.64 6.73
N GLY A 47 -0.10 21.27 5.80
CA GLY A 47 0.01 21.63 4.38
C GLY A 47 0.84 20.67 3.51
N GLY A 48 1.62 19.76 4.08
CA GLY A 48 2.43 18.78 3.33
C GLY A 48 1.74 17.44 3.06
N VAL A 49 0.53 17.23 3.60
CA VAL A 49 -0.20 15.97 3.54
C VAL A 49 -1.66 16.18 3.18
N SER A 50 -2.21 15.32 2.31
CA SER A 50 -3.64 15.18 2.09
C SER A 50 -4.10 13.76 2.39
N LEU A 51 -5.29 13.62 2.96
CA LEU A 51 -5.94 12.32 3.18
C LEU A 51 -7.02 12.10 2.14
N VAL A 52 -7.01 10.92 1.53
CA VAL A 52 -7.96 10.53 0.49
C VAL A 52 -8.59 9.19 0.87
N GLU A 53 -9.91 9.15 0.98
CA GLU A 53 -10.62 7.89 1.15
C GLU A 53 -10.70 7.16 -0.19
N VAL A 54 -10.36 5.86 -0.17
CA VAL A 54 -10.46 4.98 -1.35
C VAL A 54 -11.38 3.80 -1.05
N PRO A 55 -12.05 3.22 -2.07
CA PRO A 55 -12.90 2.05 -1.88
C PRO A 55 -12.15 0.91 -1.19
N ALA A 56 -12.82 0.25 -0.25
CA ALA A 56 -12.27 -0.91 0.44
C ALA A 56 -12.15 -2.10 -0.53
N LEU A 57 -10.97 -2.31 -1.09
CA LEU A 57 -10.61 -3.57 -1.73
C LEU A 57 -9.98 -4.47 -0.66
N ALA A 58 -10.70 -5.53 -0.27
CA ALA A 58 -10.21 -6.56 0.67
C ALA A 58 -9.17 -7.47 -0.02
N ILE A 59 -8.06 -6.87 -0.46
CA ILE A 59 -6.95 -7.52 -1.15
C ILE A 59 -5.68 -7.26 -0.35
N SER A 60 -4.86 -8.28 -0.17
CA SER A 60 -3.53 -8.16 0.45
C SER A 60 -2.54 -9.11 -0.20
N SER A 61 -1.27 -8.71 -0.25
CA SER A 61 -0.19 -9.56 -0.78
C SER A 61 0.01 -10.84 0.03
N THR A 62 -0.23 -10.81 1.35
CA THR A 62 -0.17 -12.00 2.21
C THR A 62 -1.20 -13.04 1.79
N ASP A 63 -2.44 -12.62 1.57
CA ASP A 63 -3.53 -13.49 1.14
C ASP A 63 -3.32 -14.00 -0.30
N CYS A 64 -2.81 -13.15 -1.21
CA CYS A 64 -2.42 -13.59 -2.56
C CYS A 64 -1.34 -14.68 -2.55
N ARG A 65 -0.26 -14.49 -1.78
CA ARG A 65 0.81 -15.51 -1.67
C ARG A 65 0.30 -16.81 -1.04
N ALA A 66 -0.50 -16.71 0.02
CA ALA A 66 -1.11 -17.87 0.66
C ALA A 66 -2.03 -18.65 -0.30
N ARG A 67 -2.82 -17.94 -1.14
CA ARG A 67 -3.62 -18.57 -2.20
C ARG A 67 -2.76 -19.34 -3.19
N VAL A 68 -1.70 -18.73 -3.71
CA VAL A 68 -0.81 -19.40 -4.67
C VAL A 68 -0.16 -20.63 -4.05
N ALA A 69 0.30 -20.54 -2.80
CA ALA A 69 0.94 -21.65 -2.10
C ALA A 69 0.03 -22.88 -1.95
N ARG A 70 -1.28 -22.68 -1.79
CA ARG A 70 -2.29 -23.76 -1.70
C ARG A 70 -2.92 -24.14 -3.06
N GLY A 71 -2.39 -23.64 -4.18
CA GLY A 71 -2.93 -23.90 -5.52
C GLY A 71 -4.26 -23.21 -5.83
N ALA A 72 -4.65 -22.20 -5.04
CA ALA A 72 -5.87 -21.44 -5.27
C ALA A 72 -5.64 -20.28 -6.28
N PRO A 73 -6.65 -19.96 -7.10
CA PRO A 73 -6.56 -18.86 -8.06
C PRO A 73 -6.43 -17.49 -7.39
N VAL A 74 -5.76 -16.56 -8.06
CA VAL A 74 -5.66 -15.14 -7.70
C VAL A 74 -6.26 -14.20 -8.76
N TRP A 75 -7.09 -14.74 -9.66
CA TRP A 75 -7.85 -13.95 -10.64
C TRP A 75 -8.68 -12.89 -9.93
N TYR A 76 -8.79 -11.70 -10.53
CA TYR A 76 -9.50 -10.53 -9.98
C TYR A 76 -8.88 -9.91 -8.72
N LEU A 77 -7.84 -10.53 -8.12
CA LEU A 77 -7.07 -9.95 -7.02
C LEU A 77 -5.81 -9.23 -7.50
N VAL A 78 -5.29 -9.65 -8.65
CA VAL A 78 -4.15 -9.04 -9.33
C VAL A 78 -4.43 -8.97 -10.84
N PRO A 79 -3.76 -8.09 -11.60
CA PRO A 79 -3.91 -8.03 -13.05
C PRO A 79 -3.54 -9.35 -13.73
N ASP A 80 -4.17 -9.67 -14.88
CA ASP A 80 -3.93 -10.92 -15.60
C ASP A 80 -2.46 -11.16 -15.97
N GLY A 81 -1.74 -10.10 -16.35
CA GLY A 81 -0.31 -10.17 -16.63
C GLY A 81 0.50 -10.65 -15.43
N VAL A 82 0.07 -10.29 -14.21
CA VAL A 82 0.70 -10.74 -12.95
C VAL A 82 0.36 -12.20 -12.68
N VAL A 83 -0.88 -12.65 -12.92
CA VAL A 83 -1.25 -14.07 -12.76
C VAL A 83 -0.38 -14.95 -13.66
N ARG A 84 -0.25 -14.57 -14.95
CA ARG A 84 0.61 -15.26 -15.90
C ARG A 84 2.07 -15.26 -15.49
N TYR A 85 2.55 -14.16 -14.90
CA TYR A 85 3.92 -14.05 -14.45
C TYR A 85 4.21 -14.96 -13.25
N ILE A 86 3.31 -15.01 -12.27
CA ILE A 86 3.39 -15.90 -11.11
C ILE A 86 3.47 -17.36 -11.57
N ASP A 87 2.60 -17.77 -12.50
CA ASP A 87 2.60 -19.13 -13.05
C ASP A 87 3.90 -19.42 -13.82
N LYS A 88 4.29 -18.56 -14.77
CA LYS A 88 5.51 -18.76 -15.57
C LYS A 88 6.78 -18.87 -14.73
N ARG A 89 6.87 -18.10 -13.64
CA ARG A 89 8.05 -18.03 -12.75
C ARG A 89 7.95 -18.96 -11.54
N GLN A 90 6.85 -19.69 -11.38
CA GLN A 90 6.57 -20.56 -10.22
C GLN A 90 6.69 -19.81 -8.87
N LEU A 91 6.35 -18.51 -8.85
CA LEU A 91 6.47 -17.70 -7.64
C LEU A 91 5.47 -18.17 -6.58
N TYR A 92 5.88 -18.14 -5.31
CA TYR A 92 5.03 -18.40 -4.14
C TYR A 92 4.39 -19.79 -4.10
N ARG A 93 4.81 -20.72 -4.96
CA ARG A 93 4.53 -22.15 -4.81
C ARG A 93 5.37 -22.64 -3.63
N GLY A 94 4.78 -23.48 -2.78
CA GLY A 94 5.47 -24.01 -1.59
C GLY A 94 6.85 -24.54 -1.96
N ALA A 95 7.82 -24.31 -1.07
CA ALA A 95 9.07 -25.06 -1.10
C ALA A 95 8.79 -26.55 -0.84
#